data_AF-A0A842KTZ6-F1
#
_entry.id   AF-A0A842KTZ6-F1
#
_cell.length_a   1.000
_cell.length_b   1.000
_cell.length_c   1.000
_cell.angle_alpha   90.00
_cell.angle_beta   90.00
_cell.angle_gamma   90.00
#
_symmetry.space_group_name_H-M   'P 1'
#
loop_
_entity.id
_entity.type
_entity.pdbx_description
1 polymer ?
#
loop_
_entity_poly.entity_id
_entity_poly.type
_entity_poly.pdbx_seq_one_letter_code
_entity_poly.pdbx_strand_id
1 'polypeptide(L)'
;MLYELEERVLEVLRKEVKEVAGENIVAGFKIEVKPSILLKNVAFKIDKSNIVEEEGELVKEEFDGDGERKDYVLKETPSNIVSVEHPPGKRLEEEHDFNVDYNKKTIVFRVQPSKGVKNVIVKYNTKVKKVEVNRLKIEAKYHVIIASKDRRQLDNLMENVVKAICQSEKSFEEIGATFRPYYGKIVDENQAILSCLAETELKLTRIIPAIERIEIRESKIV
;
A
#
# COMPACT_ATOMS: atom_id res chain seq x y z
N MET A 1 -11.09 10.70 -4.07
CA MET A 1 -9.62 10.76 -4.22
C MET A 1 -9.10 12.15 -4.57
N LEU A 2 -9.14 12.67 -5.81
CA LEU A 2 -8.65 14.05 -6.06
C LEU A 2 -9.42 15.11 -5.27
N TYR A 3 -10.75 14.98 -5.24
CA TYR A 3 -11.61 15.83 -4.41
C TYR A 3 -11.29 15.73 -2.91
N GLU A 4 -11.07 14.51 -2.43
CA GLU A 4 -10.76 14.24 -1.01
C GLU A 4 -9.39 14.80 -0.60
N LEU A 5 -8.41 14.71 -1.50
CA LEU A 5 -7.13 15.38 -1.36
C LEU A 5 -7.30 16.91 -1.32
N GLU A 6 -8.10 17.48 -2.22
CA GLU A 6 -8.38 18.92 -2.24
C GLU A 6 -9.01 19.40 -0.93
N GLU A 7 -10.05 18.71 -0.45
CA GLU A 7 -10.66 19.00 0.84
C GLU A 7 -9.64 18.89 1.98
N ARG A 8 -8.79 17.85 1.98
CA ARG A 8 -7.77 17.70 3.02
C ARG A 8 -6.74 18.83 3.00
N VAL A 9 -6.32 19.27 1.82
CA VAL A 9 -5.43 20.44 1.67
C VAL A 9 -6.12 21.70 2.20
N LEU A 10 -7.39 21.93 1.87
CA LEU A 10 -8.14 23.07 2.35
C LEU A 10 -8.31 23.05 3.88
N GLU A 11 -8.60 21.90 4.47
CA GLU A 11 -8.69 21.71 5.92
C GLU A 11 -7.37 22.06 6.61
N VAL A 12 -6.25 21.54 6.13
CA VAL A 12 -4.90 21.87 6.64
C VAL A 12 -4.66 23.37 6.57
N LEU A 13 -4.91 24.00 5.43
CA LEU A 13 -4.68 25.43 5.25
C LEU A 13 -5.58 26.28 6.16
N ARG A 14 -6.88 25.95 6.28
CA ARG A 14 -7.82 26.62 7.19
C ARG A 14 -7.45 26.45 8.66
N LYS A 15 -6.86 25.31 9.01
CA LYS A 15 -6.46 25.02 10.37
C LYS A 15 -5.16 25.75 10.73
N GLU A 16 -4.17 25.77 9.86
CA GLU A 16 -2.82 26.22 10.20
C GLU A 16 -2.53 27.68 9.78
N VAL A 17 -3.18 28.20 8.73
CA VAL A 17 -2.96 29.59 8.25
C VAL A 17 -4.01 30.52 8.85
N LYS A 18 -3.72 31.09 10.02
CA LYS A 18 -4.66 31.92 10.80
C LYS A 18 -4.83 33.34 10.26
N GLU A 19 -3.91 33.81 9.44
CA GLU A 19 -3.93 35.16 8.87
C GLU A 19 -4.98 35.34 7.75
N VAL A 20 -5.55 34.24 7.27
CA VAL A 20 -6.60 34.22 6.24
C VAL A 20 -7.85 33.62 6.86
N ALA A 21 -8.99 34.32 6.74
CA ALA A 21 -10.27 33.77 7.16
C ALA A 21 -10.55 32.47 6.39
N GLY A 22 -11.04 31.43 7.07
CA GLY A 22 -11.21 30.10 6.45
C GLY A 22 -12.13 30.10 5.23
N GLU A 23 -13.10 31.02 5.17
CA GLU A 23 -13.98 31.27 4.02
C GLU A 23 -13.24 31.81 2.78
N ASN A 24 -12.08 32.44 2.97
CA ASN A 24 -11.20 32.94 1.90
C ASN A 24 -10.13 31.91 1.48
N ILE A 25 -10.22 30.67 1.98
CA ILE A 25 -9.39 29.53 1.59
C ILE A 25 -10.30 28.53 0.85
N VAL A 26 -10.22 28.53 -0.47
CA VAL A 26 -11.18 27.83 -1.34
C VAL A 26 -10.49 27.09 -2.49
N ALA A 27 -11.15 26.07 -3.03
CA ALA A 27 -10.81 25.50 -4.33
C ALA A 27 -11.61 26.20 -5.43
N GLY A 28 -11.00 26.46 -6.59
CA GLY A 28 -11.73 27.00 -7.75
C GLY A 28 -10.92 27.91 -8.67
N PHE A 29 -11.59 28.94 -9.21
CA PHE A 29 -11.07 29.74 -10.33
C PHE A 29 -10.85 31.22 -10.04
N LYS A 30 -11.42 31.78 -8.97
CA LYS A 30 -11.36 33.22 -8.71
C LYS A 30 -11.12 33.54 -7.24
N ILE A 31 -10.41 34.63 -7.03
CA ILE A 31 -10.18 35.27 -5.74
C ILE A 31 -11.05 36.53 -5.70
N GLU A 32 -11.94 36.62 -4.73
CA GLU A 32 -12.84 37.78 -4.57
C GLU A 32 -12.38 38.73 -3.46
N VAL A 33 -11.68 38.21 -2.45
CA VAL A 33 -11.28 38.95 -1.24
C VAL A 33 -9.79 38.75 -0.97
N LYS A 34 -9.12 39.76 -0.40
CA LYS A 34 -7.71 39.68 0.04
C LYS A 34 -7.58 39.98 1.55
N PRO A 35 -6.79 39.20 2.32
CA PRO A 35 -5.96 38.08 1.87
C PRO A 35 -6.79 36.80 1.60
N SER A 36 -6.29 35.94 0.72
CA SER A 36 -6.95 34.69 0.33
C SER A 36 -5.97 33.66 -0.21
N ILE A 37 -6.39 32.39 -0.18
CA ILE A 37 -5.66 31.25 -0.73
C ILE A 37 -6.61 30.47 -1.63
N LEU A 38 -6.21 30.27 -2.88
CA LEU A 38 -6.98 29.53 -3.87
C LEU A 38 -6.20 28.28 -4.30
N LEU A 39 -6.79 27.11 -4.08
CA LEU A 39 -6.27 25.84 -4.59
C LEU A 39 -6.85 25.56 -5.98
N LYS A 40 -5.98 25.30 -6.95
CA LYS A 40 -6.37 25.00 -8.33
C LYS A 40 -5.63 23.77 -8.85
N ASN A 41 -6.37 22.74 -9.25
CA ASN A 41 -5.82 21.65 -10.05
C ASN A 41 -5.46 22.18 -11.45
N VAL A 42 -4.21 22.00 -11.89
CA VAL A 42 -3.72 22.45 -13.20
C VAL A 42 -3.48 21.32 -14.17
N ALA A 43 -3.15 20.12 -13.68
CA ALA A 43 -2.98 18.94 -14.50
C ALA A 43 -3.05 17.70 -13.62
N PHE A 44 -3.37 16.56 -14.23
CA PHE A 44 -3.13 15.26 -13.62
C PHE A 44 -2.67 14.25 -14.68
N LYS A 45 -1.96 13.23 -14.22
CA LYS A 45 -1.48 12.11 -15.01
C LYS A 45 -1.79 10.82 -14.26
N ILE A 46 -2.11 9.77 -15.00
CA ILE A 46 -2.34 8.43 -14.46
C ILE A 46 -1.38 7.49 -15.18
N ASP A 47 -0.51 6.84 -14.42
CA ASP A 47 0.37 5.78 -14.87
C ASP A 47 -0.16 4.44 -14.38
N LYS A 48 -0.34 3.49 -15.30
CA LYS A 48 -0.82 2.14 -15.00
C LYS A 48 0.29 1.14 -15.25
N SER A 49 0.52 0.25 -14.29
CA SER A 49 1.38 -0.92 -14.46
C SER A 49 0.66 -2.18 -14.02
N ASN A 50 0.68 -3.20 -14.86
CA ASN A 50 0.16 -4.53 -14.52
C ASN A 50 1.37 -5.45 -14.33
N ILE A 51 1.50 -6.04 -13.16
CA ILE A 51 2.57 -6.96 -12.81
C ILE A 51 1.91 -8.25 -12.32
N VAL A 52 2.42 -9.41 -12.76
CA VAL A 52 2.04 -10.68 -12.14
C VAL A 52 3.02 -10.93 -10.99
N GLU A 53 2.51 -10.92 -9.76
CA GLU A 53 3.25 -11.26 -8.55
C GLU A 53 2.91 -12.70 -8.14
N GLU A 54 3.88 -13.38 -7.52
CA GLU A 54 3.75 -14.73 -7.00
C GLU A 54 3.74 -14.64 -5.46
N GLU A 55 2.60 -14.93 -4.83
CA GLU A 55 2.45 -14.80 -3.38
C GLU A 55 2.06 -16.16 -2.76
N GLY A 56 2.88 -16.64 -1.84
CA GLY A 56 2.60 -17.79 -0.97
C GLY A 56 2.31 -17.30 0.45
N GLU A 57 1.30 -17.86 1.10
CA GLU A 57 0.96 -17.51 2.48
C GLU A 57 1.78 -18.38 3.45
N LEU A 58 2.41 -17.76 4.45
CA LEU A 58 3.08 -18.47 5.54
C LEU A 58 2.03 -19.00 6.52
N VAL A 59 1.91 -20.32 6.60
CA VAL A 59 0.98 -21.01 7.49
C VAL A 59 1.73 -21.64 8.65
N LYS A 60 1.19 -21.51 9.86
CA LYS A 60 1.62 -22.23 11.07
C LYS A 60 0.54 -23.22 11.47
N GLU A 61 0.90 -24.49 11.56
CA GLU A 61 0.04 -25.55 12.09
C GLU A 61 0.66 -26.17 13.35
N GLU A 62 -0.22 -26.59 14.25
CA GLU A 62 0.14 -27.21 15.53
C GLU A 62 -0.59 -28.55 15.61
N PHE A 63 0.15 -29.60 15.97
CA PHE A 63 -0.37 -30.95 16.13
C PHE A 63 -0.03 -31.51 17.51
N ASP A 64 -0.85 -32.45 17.95
CA ASP A 64 -0.64 -33.21 19.18
C ASP A 64 0.22 -34.45 18.87
N GLY A 65 1.27 -34.66 19.65
CA GLY A 65 2.01 -35.91 19.68
C GLY A 65 1.30 -36.91 20.59
N ASP A 66 1.05 -38.11 20.11
CA ASP A 66 0.51 -39.22 20.91
C ASP A 66 1.60 -40.18 21.41
N GLY A 67 2.82 -40.07 20.90
CA GLY A 67 3.94 -40.96 21.20
C GLY A 67 4.05 -42.16 20.26
N GLU A 68 3.18 -42.31 19.27
CA GLU A 68 3.13 -43.48 18.37
C GLU A 68 3.07 -43.06 16.89
N ARG A 69 2.26 -42.06 16.57
CA ARG A 69 2.04 -41.57 15.21
C ARG A 69 3.29 -40.88 14.65
N LYS A 70 3.56 -41.11 13.37
CA LYS A 70 4.70 -40.53 12.65
C LYS A 70 4.29 -39.62 11.51
N ASP A 71 3.08 -39.76 10.99
CA ASP A 71 2.55 -39.00 9.87
C ASP A 71 1.64 -37.86 10.34
N TYR A 72 1.78 -36.68 9.76
CA TYR A 72 0.94 -35.53 10.05
C TYR A 72 0.52 -34.87 8.74
N VAL A 73 -0.78 -34.79 8.50
CA VAL A 73 -1.35 -34.21 7.27
C VAL A 73 -1.60 -32.73 7.47
N LEU A 74 -0.98 -31.90 6.63
CA LEU A 74 -1.15 -30.45 6.58
C LEU A 74 -2.48 -30.10 5.91
N LYS A 75 -3.10 -28.99 6.33
CA LYS A 75 -4.36 -28.51 5.75
C LYS A 75 -4.19 -28.09 4.30
N GLU A 76 -3.14 -27.30 4.03
CA GLU A 76 -2.84 -26.77 2.72
C GLU A 76 -1.65 -27.46 2.06
N THR A 77 -1.57 -27.37 0.73
CA THR A 77 -0.43 -27.96 0.01
C THR A 77 0.80 -27.09 0.24
N PRO A 78 1.86 -27.60 0.87
CA PRO A 78 3.09 -26.81 1.05
C PRO A 78 3.79 -26.63 -0.30
N SER A 79 4.31 -25.42 -0.56
CA SER A 79 5.32 -25.18 -1.61
C SER A 79 6.73 -25.45 -1.09
N ASN A 80 7.00 -25.05 0.16
CA ASN A 80 8.20 -25.41 0.90
C ASN A 80 7.91 -25.42 2.41
N ILE A 81 8.64 -26.25 3.15
CA ILE A 81 8.65 -26.20 4.61
C ILE A 81 9.62 -25.10 5.07
N VAL A 82 9.17 -24.27 6.01
CA VAL A 82 9.99 -23.22 6.64
C VAL A 82 10.64 -23.73 7.92
N SER A 83 9.88 -24.46 8.74
CA SER A 83 10.42 -25.13 9.93
C SER A 83 9.49 -26.20 10.47
N VAL A 84 10.06 -27.28 10.98
CA VAL A 84 9.36 -28.22 11.87
C VAL A 84 10.03 -28.16 13.22
N GLU A 85 9.24 -28.04 14.29
CA GLU A 85 9.72 -27.97 15.68
C GLU A 85 9.06 -29.06 16.52
N HIS A 86 9.90 -29.83 17.25
CA HIS A 86 9.43 -30.77 18.27
C HIS A 86 10.56 -31.12 19.26
N PRO A 87 10.38 -30.89 20.58
CA PRO A 87 9.31 -30.07 21.18
C PRO A 87 9.41 -28.60 20.72
N PRO A 88 8.44 -27.73 21.03
CA PRO A 88 8.47 -26.32 20.63
C PRO A 88 9.79 -25.64 20.99
N GLY A 89 10.38 -24.89 20.04
CA GLY A 89 11.70 -24.28 20.20
C GLY A 89 12.89 -25.15 19.80
N LYS A 90 12.71 -26.47 19.61
CA LYS A 90 13.73 -27.34 19.02
C LYS A 90 13.38 -27.62 17.56
N ARG A 91 14.14 -27.02 16.63
CA ARG A 91 14.00 -27.28 15.19
C ARG A 91 14.54 -28.66 14.83
N LEU A 92 13.85 -29.28 13.89
CA LEU A 92 14.21 -30.55 13.27
C LEU A 92 14.66 -30.32 11.83
N GLU A 93 15.48 -31.22 11.32
CA GLU A 93 16.03 -31.15 9.96
C GLU A 93 15.30 -32.12 9.01
N GLU A 94 14.93 -31.62 7.83
CA GLU A 94 14.37 -32.44 6.76
C GLU A 94 15.43 -33.45 6.28
N GLU A 95 14.98 -34.61 5.82
CA GLU A 95 15.78 -35.78 5.48
C GLU A 95 16.46 -36.49 6.67
N HIS A 96 16.73 -35.82 7.78
CA HIS A 96 17.36 -36.41 8.96
C HIS A 96 16.34 -36.80 10.04
N ASP A 97 15.46 -35.88 10.42
CA ASP A 97 14.47 -36.10 11.47
C ASP A 97 13.07 -36.39 10.90
N PHE A 98 12.76 -35.86 9.72
CA PHE A 98 11.48 -36.04 9.03
C PHE A 98 11.64 -35.96 7.51
N ASN A 99 10.63 -36.43 6.78
CA ASN A 99 10.49 -36.27 5.33
C ASN A 99 9.13 -35.63 5.01
N VAL A 100 9.03 -34.97 3.86
CA VAL A 100 7.80 -34.31 3.43
C VAL A 100 7.34 -34.91 2.11
N ASP A 101 6.11 -35.42 2.08
CA ASP A 101 5.40 -35.75 0.85
C ASP A 101 4.55 -34.54 0.44
N TYR A 102 5.11 -33.69 -0.42
CA TYR A 102 4.46 -32.48 -0.92
C TYR A 102 3.18 -32.76 -1.71
N ASN A 103 3.05 -33.94 -2.31
CA ASN A 103 1.85 -34.32 -3.07
C ASN A 103 0.72 -34.76 -2.12
N LYS A 104 1.05 -35.50 -1.06
CA LYS A 104 0.08 -35.94 -0.04
C LYS A 104 -0.09 -34.95 1.11
N LYS A 105 0.60 -33.81 1.06
CA LYS A 105 0.62 -32.79 2.12
C LYS A 105 0.99 -33.38 3.48
N THR A 106 1.87 -34.39 3.52
CA THR A 106 2.12 -35.16 4.73
C THR A 106 3.56 -35.02 5.17
N ILE A 107 3.78 -34.75 6.47
CA ILE A 107 5.09 -34.80 7.11
C ILE A 107 5.21 -36.13 7.82
N VAL A 108 6.30 -36.86 7.56
CA VAL A 108 6.58 -38.17 8.15
C VAL A 108 7.85 -38.08 8.98
N PHE A 109 7.71 -38.15 10.29
CA PHE A 109 8.82 -38.17 11.22
C PHE A 109 9.52 -39.53 11.21
N ARG A 110 10.85 -39.54 11.26
CA ARG A 110 11.63 -40.79 11.38
C ARG A 110 11.46 -41.40 12.77
N VAL A 111 11.50 -40.55 13.79
CA VAL A 111 11.24 -40.89 15.20
C VAL A 111 9.91 -40.27 15.61
N GLN A 112 9.04 -41.07 16.21
CA GLN A 112 7.71 -40.61 16.65
C GLN A 112 7.83 -39.44 17.65
N PRO A 113 7.10 -38.34 17.44
CA PRO A 113 7.04 -37.25 18.40
C PRO A 113 6.55 -37.74 19.77
N SER A 114 7.19 -37.24 20.82
CA SER A 114 6.80 -37.50 22.21
C SER A 114 5.36 -37.02 22.50
N LYS A 115 4.70 -37.67 23.46
CA LYS A 115 3.32 -37.35 23.84
C LYS A 115 3.20 -35.92 24.37
N GLY A 116 2.27 -35.14 23.83
CA GLY A 116 1.99 -33.78 24.28
C GLY A 116 0.98 -33.05 23.39
N VAL A 117 0.43 -31.95 23.91
CA VAL A 117 -0.57 -31.13 23.21
C VAL A 117 0.14 -30.00 22.47
N LYS A 118 -0.18 -29.82 21.18
CA LYS A 118 0.36 -28.77 20.29
C LYS A 118 1.88 -28.69 20.33
N ASN A 119 2.53 -29.83 20.53
CA ASN A 119 3.97 -29.93 20.75
C ASN A 119 4.74 -30.24 19.46
N VAL A 120 4.03 -30.41 18.34
CA VAL A 120 4.60 -30.45 16.99
C VAL A 120 4.14 -29.20 16.26
N ILE A 121 5.09 -28.34 15.87
CA ILE A 121 4.81 -27.10 15.17
C ILE A 121 5.40 -27.17 13.77
N VAL A 122 4.58 -26.91 12.77
CA VAL A 122 5.00 -26.87 11.36
C VAL A 122 4.72 -25.49 10.82
N LYS A 123 5.74 -24.86 10.24
CA LYS A 123 5.60 -23.63 9.46
C LYS A 123 5.95 -23.92 8.01
N TYR A 124 5.10 -23.53 7.09
CA TYR A 124 5.31 -23.77 5.66
C TYR A 124 4.64 -22.68 4.82
N ASN A 125 5.15 -22.46 3.61
CA ASN A 125 4.46 -21.60 2.65
C ASN A 125 3.49 -22.44 1.84
N THR A 126 2.30 -21.93 1.56
CA THR A 126 1.34 -22.59 0.66
C THR A 126 1.79 -22.50 -0.80
N LYS A 127 1.17 -23.30 -1.68
CA LYS A 127 1.36 -23.14 -3.14
C LYS A 127 1.11 -21.68 -3.55
N VAL A 128 2.08 -21.15 -4.28
CA VAL A 128 2.08 -19.80 -4.84
C VAL A 128 0.80 -19.59 -5.64
N LYS A 129 -0.05 -18.66 -5.20
CA LYS A 129 -1.12 -18.15 -6.03
C LYS A 129 -0.47 -17.14 -6.98
N LYS A 130 -0.73 -17.28 -8.28
CA LYS A 130 -0.39 -16.21 -9.22
C LYS A 130 -1.39 -15.09 -9.01
N VAL A 131 -0.89 -13.90 -8.76
CA VAL A 131 -1.71 -12.75 -8.47
C VAL A 131 -1.42 -11.68 -9.50
N GLU A 132 -2.44 -11.24 -10.20
CA GLU A 132 -2.36 -10.06 -11.05
C GLU A 132 -2.47 -8.82 -10.16
N VAL A 133 -1.42 -8.02 -10.16
CA VAL A 133 -1.35 -6.75 -9.44
C VAL A 133 -1.42 -5.62 -10.45
N ASN A 134 -2.53 -4.90 -10.42
CA ASN A 134 -2.71 -3.67 -11.17
C ASN A 134 -2.37 -2.50 -10.24
N ARG A 135 -1.25 -1.82 -10.49
CA ARG A 135 -0.89 -0.58 -9.80
C ARG A 135 -1.28 0.62 -10.65
N LEU A 136 -1.91 1.60 -10.01
CA LEU A 136 -2.25 2.88 -10.61
C LEU A 136 -1.56 3.96 -9.79
N LYS A 137 -0.61 4.67 -10.40
CA LYS A 137 -0.01 5.87 -9.84
C LYS A 137 -0.74 7.08 -10.42
N ILE A 138 -1.27 7.94 -9.57
CA ILE A 138 -1.89 9.19 -9.98
C ILE A 138 -0.99 10.34 -9.50
N GLU A 139 -0.59 11.21 -10.42
CA GLU A 139 0.16 12.42 -10.15
C GLU A 139 -0.71 13.63 -10.50
N ALA A 140 -1.00 14.49 -9.54
CA ALA A 140 -1.78 15.70 -9.76
C ALA A 140 -0.97 16.95 -9.41
N LYS A 141 -0.94 17.91 -10.34
CA LYS A 141 -0.29 19.20 -10.17
C LYS A 141 -1.32 20.22 -9.72
N TYR A 142 -0.97 20.93 -8.67
CA TYR A 142 -1.78 21.98 -8.07
C TYR A 142 -1.05 23.30 -8.07
N HIS A 143 -1.78 24.39 -8.22
CA HIS A 143 -1.34 25.72 -7.87
C HIS A 143 -2.09 26.17 -6.61
N VAL A 144 -1.33 26.51 -5.58
CA VAL A 144 -1.81 27.26 -4.42
C VAL A 144 -1.51 28.73 -4.70
N ILE A 145 -2.54 29.48 -5.06
CA ILE A 145 -2.47 30.88 -5.42
C ILE A 145 -2.74 31.69 -4.16
N ILE A 146 -1.77 32.50 -3.74
CA ILE A 146 -1.81 33.27 -2.51
C ILE A 146 -1.94 34.74 -2.88
N ALA A 147 -2.95 35.43 -2.37
CA ALA A 147 -3.15 36.86 -2.57
C ALA A 147 -3.17 37.61 -1.24
N SER A 148 -2.54 38.77 -1.20
CA SER A 148 -2.41 39.63 -0.02
C SER A 148 -2.72 41.10 -0.34
N LYS A 149 -2.75 41.95 0.68
CA LYS A 149 -2.91 43.40 0.51
C LYS A 149 -1.60 44.12 0.15
N ASP A 150 -0.48 43.56 0.59
CA ASP A 150 0.86 44.11 0.38
C ASP A 150 1.92 42.99 0.33
N ARG A 151 3.12 43.36 -0.12
CA ARG A 151 4.26 42.46 -0.34
C ARG A 151 4.76 41.80 0.94
N ARG A 152 4.78 42.51 2.07
CA ARG A 152 5.26 41.96 3.34
C ARG A 152 4.29 40.92 3.88
N GLN A 153 2.99 41.20 3.77
CA GLN A 153 1.95 40.22 4.09
C GLN A 153 2.03 39.00 3.16
N LEU A 154 2.34 39.20 1.87
CA LEU A 154 2.48 38.11 0.90
C LEU A 154 3.56 37.12 1.30
N ASP A 155 4.74 37.63 1.68
CA ASP A 155 5.89 36.80 2.03
C ASP A 155 5.60 35.97 3.29
N ASN A 156 5.01 36.59 4.32
CA ASN A 156 4.60 35.89 5.54
C ASN A 156 3.56 34.80 5.23
N LEU A 157 2.55 35.10 4.41
CA LEU A 157 1.52 34.14 4.03
C LEU A 157 2.11 32.97 3.25
N MET A 158 3.02 33.23 2.32
CA MET A 158 3.69 32.19 1.54
C MET A 158 4.50 31.26 2.44
N GLU A 159 5.25 31.82 3.40
CA GLU A 159 6.00 31.04 4.38
C GLU A 159 5.07 30.16 5.24
N ASN A 160 3.97 30.72 5.73
CA ASN A 160 3.00 29.99 6.54
C ASN A 160 2.30 28.88 5.77
N VAL A 161 1.94 29.11 4.50
CA VAL A 161 1.35 28.08 3.63
C VAL A 161 2.33 26.93 3.42
N VAL A 162 3.60 27.22 3.13
CA VAL A 162 4.62 26.18 2.97
C VAL A 162 4.80 25.39 4.26
N LYS A 163 4.91 26.07 5.42
CA LYS A 163 5.02 25.42 6.73
C LYS A 163 3.82 24.53 7.03
N ALA A 164 2.60 25.02 6.80
CA ALA A 164 1.36 24.27 7.01
C ALA A 164 1.34 22.97 6.21
N ILE A 165 1.73 23.03 4.93
CA ILE A 165 1.79 21.84 4.07
C ILE A 165 2.86 20.87 4.57
N CYS A 166 4.09 21.34 4.80
CA CYS A 166 5.20 20.48 5.22
C CYS A 166 4.98 19.84 6.60
N GLN A 167 4.36 20.54 7.54
CA GLN A 167 4.06 20.01 8.88
C GLN A 167 2.88 19.03 8.89
N SER A 168 2.08 19.00 7.82
CA SER A 168 0.88 18.18 7.72
C SER A 168 1.06 16.93 6.86
N GLU A 169 2.31 16.50 6.60
CA GLU A 169 2.63 15.32 5.78
C GLU A 169 1.82 14.09 6.21
N LYS A 170 1.79 13.80 7.51
CA LYS A 170 1.00 12.68 8.09
C LYS A 170 -0.48 12.75 7.76
N SER A 171 -1.06 13.96 7.70
CA SER A 171 -2.48 14.14 7.39
C SER A 171 -2.80 13.78 5.94
N PHE A 172 -1.83 13.86 5.02
CA PHE A 172 -1.98 13.39 3.65
C PHE A 172 -1.74 11.88 3.54
N GLU A 173 -0.77 11.35 4.31
CA GLU A 173 -0.50 9.90 4.36
C GLU A 173 -1.72 9.10 4.83
N GLU A 174 -2.51 9.63 5.76
CA GLU A 174 -3.76 9.02 6.24
C GLU A 174 -4.78 8.72 5.14
N ILE A 175 -4.78 9.51 4.05
CA ILE A 175 -5.64 9.31 2.88
C ILE A 175 -4.89 8.63 1.72
N GLY A 176 -3.70 8.08 1.98
CA GLY A 176 -2.88 7.39 0.98
C GLY A 176 -2.32 8.33 -0.09
N ALA A 177 -2.04 9.58 0.27
CA ALA A 177 -1.51 10.58 -0.65
C ALA A 177 -0.28 11.31 -0.07
N THR A 178 0.51 11.88 -0.96
CA THR A 178 1.50 12.91 -0.63
C THR A 178 1.07 14.23 -1.23
N PHE A 179 1.41 15.34 -0.60
CA PHE A 179 1.18 16.68 -1.14
C PHE A 179 2.35 17.59 -0.77
N ARG A 180 3.14 18.00 -1.77
CA ARG A 180 4.40 18.70 -1.55
C ARG A 180 4.55 19.94 -2.44
N PRO A 181 4.95 21.09 -1.90
CA PRO A 181 5.38 22.22 -2.72
C PRO A 181 6.71 21.88 -3.38
N TYR A 182 6.87 22.24 -4.66
CA TYR A 182 8.12 22.01 -5.39
C TYR A 182 8.66 23.27 -6.08
N TYR A 183 7.83 24.30 -6.26
CA TYR A 183 8.23 25.55 -6.88
C TYR A 183 7.35 26.70 -6.40
N GLY A 184 7.93 27.89 -6.23
CA GLY A 184 7.20 29.10 -5.87
C GLY A 184 7.63 30.27 -6.74
N LYS A 185 6.68 31.12 -7.13
CA LYS A 185 6.96 32.38 -7.81
C LYS A 185 6.05 33.50 -7.36
N ILE A 186 6.60 34.70 -7.35
CA ILE A 186 5.84 35.93 -7.17
C ILE A 186 5.32 36.35 -8.55
N VAL A 187 4.03 36.63 -8.64
CA VAL A 187 3.38 37.07 -9.88
C VAL A 187 3.40 38.59 -9.96
N ASP A 188 3.05 39.24 -8.85
CA ASP A 188 3.07 40.70 -8.67
C ASP A 188 3.25 41.05 -7.19
N GLU A 189 3.16 42.34 -6.83
CA GLU A 189 3.36 42.83 -5.46
C GLU A 189 2.42 42.19 -4.43
N ASN A 190 1.26 41.68 -4.87
CA ASN A 190 0.15 41.23 -4.03
C ASN A 190 -0.29 39.79 -4.34
N GLN A 191 0.45 39.06 -5.17
CA GLN A 191 0.11 37.70 -5.56
C GLN A 191 1.33 36.80 -5.77
N ALA A 192 1.26 35.58 -5.24
CA ALA A 192 2.23 34.52 -5.44
C ALA A 192 1.54 33.21 -5.84
N ILE A 193 2.29 32.33 -6.49
CA ILE A 193 1.86 30.99 -6.86
C ILE A 193 2.88 30.00 -6.29
N LEU A 194 2.37 29.05 -5.51
CA LEU A 194 3.10 27.88 -5.04
C LEU A 194 2.60 26.67 -5.84
N SER A 195 3.48 26.09 -6.65
CA SER A 195 3.20 24.86 -7.39
C SER A 195 3.46 23.65 -6.48
N CYS A 196 2.43 22.81 -6.36
CA CYS A 196 2.43 21.60 -5.53
C CYS A 196 2.22 20.36 -6.39
N LEU A 197 2.82 19.25 -5.97
CA LEU A 197 2.65 17.94 -6.57
C LEU A 197 1.98 17.03 -5.55
N ALA A 198 0.93 16.37 -5.98
CA ALA A 198 0.28 15.32 -5.24
C ALA A 198 0.49 13.97 -5.90
N GLU A 199 0.83 12.95 -5.12
CA GLU A 199 0.99 11.59 -5.62
C GLU A 199 0.20 10.62 -4.75
N THR A 200 -0.49 9.67 -5.40
CA THR A 200 -1.20 8.57 -4.74
C THR A 200 -1.05 7.30 -5.55
N GLU A 201 -0.95 6.16 -4.88
CA GLU A 201 -0.80 4.85 -5.48
C GLU A 201 -1.93 3.93 -5.04
N LEU A 202 -2.65 3.36 -6.02
CA LEU A 202 -3.64 2.32 -5.78
C LEU A 202 -3.07 0.97 -6.20
N LYS A 203 -3.14 -0.02 -5.31
CA LYS A 203 -2.83 -1.43 -5.59
C LYS A 203 -4.13 -2.22 -5.65
N LEU A 204 -4.46 -2.79 -6.81
CA LEU A 204 -5.54 -3.75 -6.97
C LEU A 204 -4.95 -5.14 -7.21
N THR A 205 -5.39 -6.10 -6.40
CA THR A 205 -4.85 -7.46 -6.36
C THR A 205 -5.94 -8.44 -6.80
N ARG A 206 -5.67 -9.27 -7.83
CA ARG A 206 -6.61 -10.29 -8.32
C ARG A 206 -5.93 -11.66 -8.38
N ILE A 207 -6.56 -12.66 -7.76
CA ILE A 207 -6.08 -14.04 -7.84
C ILE A 207 -6.33 -14.57 -9.25
N ILE A 208 -5.29 -15.09 -9.90
CA ILE A 208 -5.39 -15.79 -11.18
C ILE A 208 -5.72 -17.27 -10.87
N PRO A 209 -6.88 -17.78 -11.31
CA PRO A 209 -7.21 -19.19 -11.13
C PRO A 209 -6.26 -20.08 -11.92
N ALA A 210 -6.00 -21.29 -11.42
CA ALA A 210 -5.19 -22.27 -12.13
C ALA A 210 -5.89 -22.67 -13.44
N ILE A 211 -5.12 -22.84 -14.53
CA ILE A 211 -5.65 -23.38 -15.79
C ILE A 211 -5.89 -24.88 -15.58
N GLU A 212 -7.16 -25.29 -15.52
CA GLU A 212 -7.54 -26.67 -15.23
C GLU A 212 -7.45 -27.59 -16.46
N ARG A 213 -7.65 -27.07 -17.67
CA ARG A 213 -7.61 -27.86 -18.91
C ARG A 213 -7.38 -26.98 -20.15
N ILE A 214 -6.47 -27.40 -21.02
CA ILE A 214 -6.31 -26.84 -22.37
C ILE A 214 -6.81 -27.89 -23.36
N GLU A 215 -7.92 -27.62 -24.06
CA GLU A 215 -8.37 -28.44 -25.18
C GLU A 215 -7.83 -27.86 -26.49
N ILE A 216 -6.95 -28.59 -27.18
CA ILE A 216 -6.53 -28.25 -28.54
C ILE A 216 -7.42 -29.05 -29.49
N ARG A 217 -8.24 -28.36 -30.29
CA ARG A 217 -8.99 -29.00 -31.38
C ARG A 217 -8.18 -28.86 -32.66
N GLU A 218 -7.73 -30.00 -33.20
CA GLU A 218 -7.21 -30.05 -34.56
C GLU A 218 -8.38 -29.95 -35.54
N SER A 219 -8.46 -28.85 -36.28
CA SER A 219 -9.33 -28.72 -37.43
C SER A 219 -8.77 -29.60 -38.54
N LYS A 220 -9.38 -30.76 -38.81
CA LYS A 220 -9.15 -31.45 -40.08
C LYS A 220 -9.66 -30.55 -41.20
N ILE A 221 -8.73 -29.99 -41.97
CA ILE A 221 -9.01 -29.39 -43.26
C ILE A 221 -9.38 -30.58 -44.17
N VAL A 222 -10.66 -30.66 -44.56
CA VAL A 222 -11.19 -31.60 -45.56
C VAL A 222 -11.17 -30.90 -46.91
#